data_AF-A0A9W8AFW1-F1
#
_entry.id   AF-A0A9W8AFW1-F1
#
_cell.length_a   1.000
_cell.length_b   1.000
_cell.length_c   1.000
_cell.angle_alpha   90.00
_cell.angle_beta   90.00
_cell.angle_gamma   90.00
#
_symmetry.space_group_name_H-M   'P 1'
#
loop_
_entity.id
_entity.type
_entity.pdbx_description
1 polymer ?
#
loop_
_entity_poly.entity_id
_entity_poly.type
_entity_poly.pdbx_seq_one_letter_code
_entity_poly.pdbx_strand_id
1 'polypeptide(L)'
;MDTPTAPKRRASEAPTTPGLPPGALGTVTALNGLPAALASIGIPTTPAAAKRPRVTDRQLPADLESAVPESRLLTDLQEFERKLDATILRKRLELQEAKGGSYSVQRTLRMFISNTVAHQAHQLEEETPHDTQAPTTPAVAADAAPSGFPAGSLADTLKKLDTAAITVPSWTLKIEGRLLELPYSKKTAAAYKFTSFFESVAVELIRDPTGYPGSASSGGEGSAASQQQQAAAEARESQITEWRRTEAQPDMDGFEIKRCGDVDVPLRIILTPRPLTNRFRLSVELARVLGFLDATGSGGSDAAGGPAKQASAVTMTQLQVITHLWQYIRNHNLQSPVDPQRVVGDATLQKLLGAKEWSFPFVSHLLRPHLLPPEPIVIEYT
;
A
#
# COMPACT_ATOMS: atom_id res chain seq x y z
N MET A 1 -13.84 -21.05 80.91
CA MET A 1 -14.51 -21.83 79.86
C MET A 1 -14.68 -20.96 78.63
N ASP A 2 -13.77 -20.79 77.69
CA ASP A 2 -12.34 -21.10 77.53
C ASP A 2 -11.96 -20.37 76.23
N THR A 3 -10.86 -19.61 76.25
CA THR A 3 -10.21 -19.10 75.03
C THR A 3 -9.12 -20.08 74.61
N PRO A 4 -8.87 -20.23 73.30
CA PRO A 4 -7.46 -20.28 72.84
C PRO A 4 -7.26 -19.55 71.51
N THR A 5 -6.32 -18.62 71.35
CA THR A 5 -4.84 -18.76 71.27
C THR A 5 -4.34 -19.02 69.85
N ALA A 6 -3.64 -18.01 69.30
CA ALA A 6 -2.90 -18.03 68.04
C ALA A 6 -1.53 -18.72 68.18
N PRO A 7 -0.97 -19.33 67.13
CA PRO A 7 0.40 -19.83 67.15
C PRO A 7 1.42 -18.80 66.65
N LYS A 8 2.57 -18.85 67.32
CA LYS A 8 3.72 -17.92 67.31
C LYS A 8 4.77 -18.36 66.28
N ARG A 9 5.39 -17.37 65.62
CA ARG A 9 6.55 -17.50 64.71
C ARG A 9 7.75 -18.18 65.39
N ARG A 10 8.45 -19.07 64.67
CA ARG A 10 9.77 -19.61 65.04
C ARG A 10 10.84 -19.13 64.06
N ALA A 11 12.00 -18.79 64.60
CA ALA A 11 13.13 -18.16 63.92
C ALA A 11 14.07 -19.14 63.22
N SER A 12 14.71 -18.61 62.17
CA SER A 12 16.02 -18.88 61.54
C SER A 12 16.87 -20.09 61.95
N GLU A 13 17.29 -20.86 60.94
CA GLU A 13 18.58 -21.56 60.90
C GLU A 13 19.10 -21.61 59.45
N ALA A 14 20.39 -21.31 59.26
CA ALA A 14 21.09 -21.23 57.98
C ALA A 14 21.68 -22.60 57.56
N PRO A 15 21.82 -22.92 56.26
CA PRO A 15 22.58 -24.09 55.84
C PRO A 15 24.00 -23.74 55.38
N THR A 16 24.95 -24.41 56.03
CA THR A 16 26.40 -24.44 55.76
C THR A 16 26.73 -25.33 54.55
N THR A 17 27.63 -24.86 53.69
CA THR A 17 28.22 -25.53 52.54
C THR A 17 29.29 -26.56 52.96
N PRO A 18 29.36 -27.77 52.36
CA PRO A 18 30.55 -28.62 52.41
C PRO A 18 31.35 -28.60 51.09
N GLY A 19 32.68 -28.53 51.23
CA GLY A 19 33.65 -28.30 50.17
C GLY A 19 34.09 -29.53 49.35
N LEU A 20 34.78 -29.21 48.23
CA LEU A 20 35.48 -30.12 47.32
C LEU A 20 36.79 -30.69 47.91
N PRO A 21 37.20 -31.91 47.51
CA PRO A 21 38.58 -32.40 47.65
C PRO A 21 39.46 -32.13 46.39
N PRO A 22 40.81 -32.25 46.51
CA PRO A 22 41.77 -31.72 45.53
C PRO A 22 42.47 -32.77 44.64
N GLY A 23 42.92 -32.33 43.45
CA GLY A 23 44.23 -32.62 42.84
C GLY A 23 44.51 -33.98 42.15
N ALA A 24 44.75 -33.96 40.83
CA ALA A 24 45.80 -34.71 40.10
C ALA A 24 45.78 -34.29 38.60
N LEU A 25 46.77 -33.53 38.11
CA LEU A 25 47.97 -34.00 37.38
C LEU A 25 47.68 -34.67 36.02
N GLY A 26 48.03 -33.97 34.94
CA GLY A 26 48.03 -34.46 33.56
C GLY A 26 48.71 -33.46 32.62
N THR A 27 50.03 -33.55 32.53
CA THR A 27 50.94 -32.79 31.66
C THR A 27 51.13 -33.48 30.29
N VAL A 28 51.59 -32.65 29.31
CA VAL A 28 52.23 -32.93 27.99
C VAL A 28 51.38 -33.60 26.90
N THR A 29 51.29 -33.05 25.69
CA THR A 29 52.38 -33.08 24.69
C THR A 29 52.20 -32.02 23.60
N ALA A 30 53.28 -31.33 23.28
CA ALA A 30 53.44 -30.38 22.18
C ALA A 30 53.66 -31.09 20.85
N LEU A 31 53.20 -30.51 19.74
CA LEU A 31 53.82 -30.70 18.43
C LEU A 31 53.85 -29.36 17.67
N ASN A 32 55.08 -28.91 17.43
CA ASN A 32 55.47 -27.76 16.64
C ASN A 32 55.21 -27.97 15.14
N GLY A 33 54.91 -26.87 14.44
CA GLY A 33 54.94 -26.79 12.99
C GLY A 33 54.78 -25.35 12.50
N LEU A 34 55.83 -24.54 12.61
CA LEU A 34 56.00 -23.28 11.87
C LEU A 34 56.48 -23.59 10.44
N PRO A 35 56.22 -22.69 9.48
CA PRO A 35 57.31 -21.77 9.17
C PRO A 35 56.90 -20.30 9.21
N ALA A 36 57.89 -19.49 9.58
CA ALA A 36 57.87 -18.05 9.63
C ALA A 36 57.85 -17.42 8.24
N ALA A 37 56.98 -16.42 8.04
CA ALA A 37 57.24 -15.33 7.11
C ALA A 37 56.40 -14.10 7.49
N LEU A 38 57.10 -12.97 7.62
CA LEU A 38 56.62 -11.59 7.55
C LEU A 38 55.87 -11.02 8.76
N ALA A 39 56.67 -10.61 9.75
CA ALA A 39 56.37 -9.44 10.56
C ALA A 39 56.52 -8.17 9.71
N SER A 40 55.45 -7.40 9.54
CA SER A 40 55.48 -5.93 9.44
C SER A 40 54.06 -5.38 9.43
N ILE A 41 53.91 -4.18 10.01
CA ILE A 41 52.76 -3.26 9.99
C ILE A 41 51.81 -3.41 11.19
N GLY A 42 51.98 -2.47 12.11
CA GLY A 42 51.21 -2.34 13.34
C GLY A 42 49.76 -1.92 13.13
N ILE A 43 48.92 -2.38 14.04
CA ILE A 43 47.53 -1.95 14.24
C ILE A 43 47.40 -1.64 15.74
N PRO A 44 46.88 -0.46 16.13
CA PRO A 44 46.88 -0.01 17.51
C PRO A 44 45.91 -0.80 18.38
N THR A 45 46.27 -0.87 19.66
CA THR A 45 45.52 -1.49 20.74
C THR A 45 44.18 -0.76 20.96
N THR A 46 43.13 -1.55 21.21
CA THR A 46 41.81 -1.10 21.66
C THR A 46 41.90 -0.18 22.89
N PRO A 47 41.18 0.95 22.94
CA PRO A 47 41.11 1.74 24.17
C PRO A 47 40.27 1.01 25.22
N ALA A 48 40.77 1.03 26.45
CA ALA A 48 40.15 0.47 27.64
C ALA A 48 38.71 0.97 27.84
N ALA A 49 37.84 0.04 28.26
CA ALA A 49 36.47 0.32 28.65
C ALA A 49 36.42 1.34 29.80
N ALA A 50 36.04 2.58 29.49
CA ALA A 50 35.73 3.60 30.49
C ALA A 50 34.56 3.12 31.36
N LYS A 51 34.84 2.88 32.65
CA LYS A 51 33.82 2.55 33.65
C LYS A 51 32.84 3.71 33.74
N ARG A 52 31.55 3.46 33.48
CA ARG A 52 30.50 4.46 33.67
C ARG A 52 30.53 4.94 35.13
N PRO A 53 30.51 6.25 35.41
CA PRO A 53 30.56 6.77 36.76
C PRO A 53 29.39 6.20 37.58
N ARG A 54 29.67 5.73 38.79
CA ARG A 54 28.66 5.18 39.69
C ARG A 54 27.82 6.34 40.23
N VAL A 55 26.50 6.20 40.16
CA VAL A 55 25.47 7.18 40.60
C VAL A 55 25.59 7.55 42.09
N THR A 56 26.39 6.82 42.87
CA THR A 56 26.61 7.04 44.30
C THR A 56 27.55 8.20 44.64
N ASP A 57 28.25 8.78 43.67
CA ASP A 57 29.32 9.78 43.91
C ASP A 57 28.82 11.23 44.08
N ARG A 58 27.50 11.42 44.26
CA ARG A 58 26.86 12.75 44.37
C ARG A 58 26.18 13.01 45.71
N GLN A 59 26.16 12.02 46.61
CA GLN A 59 25.52 12.12 47.93
C GLN A 59 26.53 12.62 48.97
N LEU A 60 26.20 13.74 49.64
CA LEU A 60 27.02 14.31 50.70
C LEU A 60 26.99 13.41 51.96
N PRO A 61 28.11 13.30 52.70
CA PRO A 61 28.13 12.68 54.03
C PRO A 61 27.24 13.44 55.02
N ALA A 62 26.47 12.71 55.84
CA ALA A 62 25.50 13.28 56.79
C ALA A 62 26.15 14.19 57.85
N ASP A 63 27.43 13.98 58.18
CA ASP A 63 28.15 14.78 59.18
C ASP A 63 28.32 16.24 58.75
N LEU A 64 28.36 16.51 57.44
CA LEU A 64 28.47 17.86 56.87
C LEU A 64 27.17 18.66 56.94
N GLU A 65 26.03 18.01 57.14
CA GLU A 65 24.74 18.68 57.25
C GLU A 65 24.65 19.53 58.53
N SER A 66 25.36 19.12 59.58
CA SER A 66 25.44 19.84 60.86
C SER A 66 26.41 21.02 60.82
N ALA A 67 27.44 20.96 59.98
CA ALA A 67 28.52 21.94 59.93
C ALA A 67 28.23 23.11 58.97
N VAL A 68 27.50 22.85 57.88
CA VAL A 68 27.17 23.87 56.86
C VAL A 68 25.68 23.80 56.49
N PRO A 69 24.85 24.78 56.88
CA PRO A 69 23.41 24.75 56.63
C PRO A 69 23.04 24.84 55.14
N GLU A 70 23.94 25.32 54.27
CA GLU A 70 23.76 25.39 52.81
C GLU A 70 23.75 24.01 52.14
N SER A 71 24.25 22.97 52.80
CA SER A 71 24.24 21.58 52.31
C SER A 71 22.82 21.03 52.08
N ARG A 72 21.83 21.54 52.81
CA ARG A 72 20.40 21.21 52.62
C ARG A 72 19.89 21.65 51.26
N LEU A 73 20.24 22.87 50.83
CA LEU A 73 19.84 23.39 49.53
C LEU A 73 20.40 22.56 48.37
N LEU A 74 21.63 22.05 48.51
CA LEU A 74 22.20 21.17 47.50
C LEU A 74 21.46 19.83 47.43
N THR A 75 21.06 19.26 48.56
CA THR A 75 20.27 18.03 48.62
C THR A 75 18.89 18.24 47.97
N ASP A 76 18.21 19.34 48.30
CA ASP A 76 16.92 19.72 47.69
C ASP A 76 17.05 19.93 46.17
N LEU A 77 18.13 20.56 45.70
CA LEU A 77 18.41 20.76 44.28
C LEU A 77 18.69 19.44 43.56
N GLN A 78 19.40 18.50 44.19
CA GLN A 78 19.64 17.16 43.64
C GLN A 78 18.34 16.33 43.57
N GLU A 79 17.48 16.43 44.58
CA GLU A 79 16.15 15.80 44.55
C GLU A 79 15.26 16.40 43.46
N PHE A 80 15.31 17.73 43.30
CA PHE A 80 14.62 18.43 42.21
C PHE A 80 15.15 18.01 40.84
N GLU A 81 16.47 17.95 40.64
CA GLU A 81 17.10 17.45 39.42
C GLU A 81 16.66 16.02 39.12
N ARG A 82 16.68 15.13 40.11
CA ARG A 82 16.23 13.74 39.95
C ARG A 82 14.75 13.65 39.55
N LYS A 83 13.90 14.51 40.12
CA LYS A 83 12.47 14.58 39.79
C LYS A 83 12.25 15.15 38.39
N LEU A 84 13.03 16.15 38.01
CA LEU A 84 13.02 16.74 36.67
C LEU A 84 13.47 15.72 35.64
N ASP A 85 14.58 15.02 35.86
CA ASP A 85 15.08 13.96 34.99
C ASP A 85 14.07 12.82 34.83
N ALA A 86 13.46 12.38 35.93
CA ALA A 86 12.39 11.38 35.90
C ALA A 86 11.20 11.85 35.06
N THR A 87 10.83 13.12 35.17
CA THR A 87 9.74 13.73 34.40
C THR A 87 10.10 13.86 32.92
N ILE A 88 11.31 14.30 32.59
CA ILE A 88 11.80 14.40 31.22
C ILE A 88 11.83 13.02 30.57
N LEU A 89 12.39 12.01 31.25
CA LEU A 89 12.47 10.66 30.70
C LEU A 89 11.09 10.07 30.46
N ARG A 90 10.16 10.24 31.41
CA ARG A 90 8.77 9.83 31.26
C ARG A 90 8.10 10.54 30.08
N LYS A 91 8.25 11.86 29.95
CA LYS A 91 7.68 12.63 28.84
C LYS A 91 8.29 12.25 27.50
N ARG A 92 9.59 11.98 27.46
CA ARG A 92 10.26 11.47 26.26
C ARG A 92 9.68 10.12 25.84
N LEU A 93 9.41 9.23 26.79
CA LEU A 93 8.80 7.93 26.50
C LEU A 93 7.34 8.05 26.04
N GLU A 94 6.54 8.91 26.69
CA GLU A 94 5.18 9.22 26.26
C GLU A 94 5.14 9.80 24.83
N LEU A 95 6.07 10.70 24.49
CA LEU A 95 6.19 11.23 23.12
C LEU A 95 6.66 10.17 22.11
N GLN A 96 7.57 9.28 22.51
CA GLN A 96 8.04 8.19 21.66
C GLN A 96 6.92 7.18 21.38
N GLU A 97 6.10 6.87 22.39
CA GLU A 97 4.91 6.04 22.27
C GLU A 97 3.84 6.71 21.37
N ALA A 98 3.58 8.00 21.60
CA ALA A 98 2.66 8.78 20.77
C ALA A 98 3.11 8.87 19.30
N LYS A 99 4.42 8.99 19.05
CA LYS A 99 4.99 8.98 17.69
C LYS A 99 4.81 7.63 16.99
N GLY A 100 4.67 6.53 17.75
CA GLY A 100 4.38 5.20 17.21
C GLY A 100 2.97 5.06 16.65
N GLY A 101 2.04 5.93 17.04
CA GLY A 101 0.71 6.02 16.45
C GLY A 101 0.76 6.79 15.13
N SER A 102 0.79 6.10 13.99
CA SER A 102 0.60 6.78 12.70
C SER A 102 -0.84 7.30 12.61
N TYR A 103 -1.02 8.61 12.70
CA TYR A 103 -2.30 9.24 12.38
C TYR A 103 -2.44 9.29 10.85
N SER A 104 -3.38 8.52 10.30
CA SER A 104 -3.72 8.64 8.88
C SER A 104 -4.57 9.88 8.68
N VAL A 105 -4.12 10.79 7.83
CA VAL A 105 -4.88 11.98 7.48
C VAL A 105 -5.74 11.67 6.26
N GLN A 106 -7.06 11.80 6.40
CA GLN A 106 -7.96 11.68 5.25
C GLN A 106 -7.80 12.90 4.33
N ARG A 107 -7.69 12.61 3.03
CA ARG A 107 -7.58 13.59 1.94
C ARG A 107 -8.48 13.11 0.81
N THR A 108 -8.93 14.04 -0.03
CA THR A 108 -9.78 13.73 -1.18
C THR A 108 -8.99 13.94 -2.46
N LEU A 109 -8.81 12.87 -3.23
CA LEU A 109 -8.28 12.94 -4.59
C LEU A 109 -9.45 13.15 -5.56
N ARG A 110 -9.42 14.23 -6.35
CA ARG A 110 -10.41 14.47 -7.40
C ARG A 110 -9.86 13.97 -8.72
N MET A 111 -10.64 13.16 -9.43
CA MET A 111 -10.30 12.65 -10.75
C MET A 111 -11.14 13.32 -11.84
N PHE A 112 -10.52 13.54 -12.99
CA PHE A 112 -11.13 14.08 -14.20
C PHE A 112 -10.93 13.06 -15.32
N ILE A 113 -12.04 12.65 -15.95
CA ILE A 113 -12.04 11.74 -17.10
C ILE A 113 -12.66 12.51 -18.25
N SER A 114 -11.93 12.69 -19.34
CA SER A 114 -12.40 13.39 -20.53
C SER A 114 -12.06 12.63 -21.79
N ASN A 115 -12.99 12.61 -22.75
CA ASN A 115 -12.80 12.08 -24.08
C ASN A 115 -12.76 13.23 -25.09
N THR A 116 -11.76 13.24 -25.97
CA THR A 116 -11.69 14.17 -27.10
C THR A 116 -11.53 13.40 -28.40
N VAL A 117 -12.34 13.73 -29.40
CA VAL A 117 -12.35 13.07 -30.72
C VAL A 117 -11.79 14.00 -31.79
N ALA A 118 -11.08 13.43 -32.76
CA ALA A 118 -10.49 14.15 -33.88
C ALA A 118 -10.73 13.40 -35.19
N HIS A 119 -10.96 14.16 -36.27
CA HIS A 119 -11.15 13.67 -37.63
C HIS A 119 -12.34 12.70 -37.77
N GLN A 120 -13.40 12.95 -37.00
CA GLN A 120 -14.66 12.21 -37.13
C GLN A 120 -15.48 12.73 -38.32
N ALA A 121 -16.32 11.88 -38.91
CA ALA A 121 -17.11 12.23 -40.09
C ALA A 121 -17.94 13.51 -39.90
N HIS A 122 -18.56 13.69 -38.72
CA HIS A 122 -19.33 14.88 -38.39
C HIS A 122 -18.49 16.17 -38.30
N GLN A 123 -17.19 16.07 -37.96
CA GLN A 123 -16.30 17.24 -37.89
C GLN A 123 -15.87 17.70 -39.29
N LEU A 124 -15.71 16.75 -40.22
CA LEU A 124 -15.31 17.03 -41.60
C LEU A 124 -16.45 17.65 -42.42
N GLU A 125 -17.71 17.39 -42.06
CA GLU A 125 -18.89 17.99 -42.71
C GLU A 125 -19.05 19.48 -42.37
N GLU A 126 -18.73 19.90 -41.13
CA GLU A 126 -18.80 21.32 -40.71
C GLU A 126 -17.68 22.21 -41.27
N GLU A 127 -16.53 21.63 -41.66
CA GLU A 127 -15.41 22.37 -42.25
C GLU A 127 -15.60 22.69 -43.76
N THR A 128 -16.73 22.30 -44.36
CA THR A 128 -17.03 22.72 -45.75
C THR A 128 -17.58 24.16 -45.78
N PRO A 129 -16.83 25.15 -46.31
CA PRO A 129 -17.31 26.52 -46.35
C PRO A 129 -18.50 26.64 -47.30
N HIS A 130 -19.60 27.20 -46.78
CA HIS A 130 -20.80 27.55 -47.51
C HIS A 130 -20.52 28.76 -48.42
N ASP A 131 -19.94 28.54 -49.60
CA ASP A 131 -19.83 29.58 -50.63
C ASP A 131 -21.20 29.81 -51.28
N THR A 132 -21.90 30.86 -50.82
CA THR A 132 -23.10 31.40 -51.48
C THR A 132 -22.92 32.90 -51.70
N GLN A 133 -22.38 33.29 -52.85
CA GLN A 133 -23.01 34.23 -53.79
C GLN A 133 -22.06 34.63 -54.93
N ALA A 134 -22.39 34.18 -56.14
CA ALA A 134 -21.96 34.83 -57.37
C ALA A 134 -22.74 36.15 -57.57
N PRO A 135 -22.13 37.13 -58.26
CA PRO A 135 -22.87 37.92 -59.23
C PRO A 135 -22.29 37.77 -60.64
N THR A 136 -23.20 37.51 -61.57
CA THR A 136 -23.12 37.70 -63.03
C THR A 136 -22.51 39.09 -63.37
N THR A 137 -21.72 39.31 -64.43
CA THR A 137 -22.04 39.23 -65.88
C THR A 137 -20.75 39.55 -66.71
N PRO A 138 -20.73 39.67 -68.06
CA PRO A 138 -19.93 38.83 -68.96
C PRO A 138 -18.77 39.58 -69.68
N ALA A 139 -17.74 38.86 -70.16
CA ALA A 139 -16.81 39.43 -71.13
C ALA A 139 -16.06 38.37 -71.98
N VAL A 140 -16.43 38.34 -73.26
CA VAL A 140 -15.60 38.28 -74.48
C VAL A 140 -14.47 37.24 -74.62
N ALA A 141 -14.55 36.52 -75.74
CA ALA A 141 -13.64 35.51 -76.26
C ALA A 141 -12.17 35.95 -76.45
N ALA A 142 -11.24 35.01 -76.27
CA ALA A 142 -10.05 34.87 -77.10
C ALA A 142 -9.50 33.44 -77.04
N ASP A 143 -9.13 32.98 -78.22
CA ASP A 143 -8.67 31.67 -78.69
C ASP A 143 -7.20 31.35 -78.31
N ALA A 144 -6.87 30.05 -78.23
CA ALA A 144 -5.59 29.40 -78.58
C ALA A 144 -5.28 28.16 -77.69
N ALA A 145 -5.27 26.98 -78.33
CA ALA A 145 -4.78 25.70 -77.81
C ALA A 145 -3.23 25.55 -77.99
N PRO A 146 -2.62 24.36 -77.83
CA PRO A 146 -2.42 23.56 -76.63
C PRO A 146 -0.92 23.21 -76.40
N SER A 147 -0.53 22.77 -75.20
CA SER A 147 0.52 21.75 -74.91
C SER A 147 1.20 21.99 -73.56
N GLY A 148 1.42 20.91 -72.81
CA GLY A 148 2.24 20.95 -71.59
C GLY A 148 1.83 19.87 -70.60
N PHE A 149 2.52 18.73 -70.65
CA PHE A 149 2.46 17.64 -69.68
C PHE A 149 2.42 18.13 -68.22
N PRO A 150 1.56 17.61 -67.33
CA PRO A 150 1.74 17.85 -65.91
C PRO A 150 2.87 16.95 -65.42
N ALA A 151 4.04 17.53 -65.23
CA ALA A 151 5.08 16.96 -64.37
C ALA A 151 4.55 16.96 -62.93
N GLY A 152 3.80 15.92 -62.58
CA GLY A 152 3.44 15.61 -61.20
C GLY A 152 4.72 15.40 -60.42
N SER A 153 5.05 16.38 -59.57
CA SER A 153 6.18 16.29 -58.65
C SER A 153 5.95 15.10 -57.73
N LEU A 154 6.90 14.16 -57.69
CA LEU A 154 6.87 13.01 -56.79
C LEU A 154 6.81 13.45 -55.30
N ALA A 155 7.19 14.71 -55.02
CA ALA A 155 7.02 15.36 -53.72
C ALA A 155 5.55 15.65 -53.37
N ASP A 156 4.68 15.91 -54.36
CA ASP A 156 3.24 16.09 -54.13
C ASP A 156 2.55 14.75 -53.87
N THR A 157 3.02 13.66 -54.47
CA THR A 157 2.55 12.32 -54.10
C THR A 157 3.03 11.87 -52.71
N LEU A 158 4.26 12.22 -52.29
CA LEU A 158 4.73 11.93 -50.93
C LEU A 158 4.01 12.76 -49.86
N LYS A 159 3.72 14.05 -50.11
CA LYS A 159 2.87 14.85 -49.22
C LYS A 159 1.43 14.33 -49.16
N LYS A 160 0.92 13.76 -50.25
CA LYS A 160 -0.42 13.14 -50.28
C LYS A 160 -0.48 11.81 -49.49
N LEU A 161 0.64 11.10 -49.35
CA LEU A 161 0.74 9.93 -48.46
C LEU A 161 0.79 10.33 -46.97
N ASP A 162 1.49 11.40 -46.61
CA ASP A 162 1.55 11.87 -45.20
C ASP A 162 0.24 12.53 -44.75
N THR A 163 -0.49 13.23 -45.64
CA THR A 163 -1.81 13.82 -45.31
C THR A 163 -2.90 12.77 -45.08
N ALA A 164 -2.78 11.57 -45.68
CA ALA A 164 -3.72 10.46 -45.44
C ALA A 164 -3.59 9.88 -44.02
N ALA A 165 -2.44 10.06 -43.35
CA ALA A 165 -2.26 9.66 -41.95
C ALA A 165 -2.95 10.62 -40.96
N ILE A 166 -3.39 11.80 -41.40
CA ILE A 166 -4.07 12.80 -40.57
C ILE A 166 -5.61 12.63 -40.63
N THR A 167 -6.15 11.88 -41.60
CA THR A 167 -7.61 11.69 -41.75
C THR A 167 -8.17 10.46 -41.02
N VAL A 168 -7.34 9.71 -40.29
CA VAL A 168 -7.83 8.54 -39.56
C VAL A 168 -8.61 9.01 -38.32
N PRO A 169 -9.90 8.65 -38.18
CA PRO A 169 -10.70 9.01 -37.02
C PRO A 169 -10.02 8.47 -35.77
N SER A 170 -9.83 9.36 -34.80
CA SER A 170 -9.13 9.01 -33.57
C SER A 170 -9.82 9.63 -32.37
N TRP A 171 -9.60 8.98 -31.23
CA TRP A 171 -10.07 9.44 -29.95
C TRP A 171 -8.91 9.41 -28.95
N THR A 172 -8.98 10.34 -28.01
CA THR A 172 -8.01 10.51 -26.93
C THR A 172 -8.78 10.53 -25.62
N LEU A 173 -8.54 9.50 -24.79
CA LEU A 173 -9.02 9.44 -23.42
C LEU A 173 -7.97 10.01 -22.48
N LYS A 174 -8.36 10.98 -21.67
CA LYS A 174 -7.49 11.59 -20.67
C LYS A 174 -8.02 11.34 -19.27
N ILE A 175 -7.17 10.79 -18.41
CA ILE A 175 -7.47 10.50 -16.99
C ILE A 175 -6.48 11.30 -16.16
N GLU A 176 -6.94 12.35 -15.48
CA GLU A 176 -6.13 13.16 -14.57
C GLU A 176 -6.62 13.06 -13.12
N GLY A 177 -5.72 13.25 -12.16
CA GLY A 177 -6.09 13.37 -10.76
C GLY A 177 -5.35 14.50 -10.05
N ARG A 178 -6.06 15.19 -9.15
CA ARG A 178 -5.49 16.26 -8.31
C ARG A 178 -5.96 16.13 -6.89
N LEU A 179 -5.03 16.23 -5.95
CA LEU A 179 -5.35 16.22 -4.52
C LEU A 179 -6.05 17.53 -4.14
N LEU A 180 -7.22 17.44 -3.53
CA LEU A 180 -7.91 18.62 -3.02
C LEU A 180 -7.15 19.18 -1.81
N GLU A 181 -6.89 20.48 -1.85
CA GLU A 181 -6.29 21.21 -0.74
C GLU A 181 -7.26 21.28 0.44
N LEU A 182 -6.75 21.06 1.65
CA LEU A 182 -7.49 21.43 2.85
C LEU A 182 -7.27 22.89 3.16
N PRO A 183 -8.29 23.59 3.70
CA PRO A 183 -8.24 25.04 3.93
C PRO A 183 -7.06 25.51 4.81
N TYR A 184 -6.46 24.61 5.58
CA TYR A 184 -5.34 24.90 6.50
C TYR A 184 -3.96 24.43 6.01
N SER A 185 -3.83 23.86 4.81
CA SER A 185 -2.58 23.24 4.36
C SER A 185 -2.22 23.63 2.92
N LYS A 186 -1.59 24.80 2.77
CA LYS A 186 -1.18 25.37 1.48
C LYS A 186 0.09 24.75 0.85
N LYS A 187 0.80 23.85 1.56
CA LYS A 187 2.11 23.32 1.12
C LYS A 187 2.12 21.84 0.73
N THR A 188 1.08 21.07 1.03
CA THR A 188 1.12 19.60 0.92
C THR A 188 0.48 19.05 -0.36
N ALA A 189 -0.44 19.79 -1.01
CA ALA A 189 -1.14 19.27 -2.20
C ALA A 189 -0.25 19.10 -3.43
N ALA A 190 0.79 19.92 -3.59
CA ALA A 190 1.74 19.80 -4.70
C ALA A 190 2.74 18.63 -4.55
N ALA A 191 2.81 17.99 -3.38
CA ALA A 191 3.81 16.97 -3.10
C ALA A 191 3.42 15.57 -3.59
N TYR A 192 2.12 15.30 -3.77
CA TYR A 192 1.62 13.98 -4.18
C TYR A 192 0.89 14.07 -5.51
N LYS A 193 1.40 13.31 -6.47
CA LYS A 193 0.89 13.20 -7.83
C LYS A 193 -0.15 12.08 -7.93
N PHE A 194 -1.02 12.14 -8.95
CA PHE A 194 -2.07 11.14 -9.17
C PHE A 194 -1.55 9.69 -9.12
N THR A 195 -0.48 9.38 -9.85
CA THR A 195 0.04 8.01 -9.93
C THR A 195 0.68 7.50 -8.63
N SER A 196 0.95 8.37 -7.65
CA SER A 196 1.49 7.96 -6.34
C SER A 196 0.49 7.14 -5.50
N PHE A 197 -0.80 7.29 -5.78
CA PHE A 197 -1.89 6.65 -5.04
C PHE A 197 -2.35 5.31 -5.63
N PHE A 198 -1.88 4.93 -6.81
CA PHE A 198 -2.32 3.73 -7.51
C PHE A 198 -1.14 2.82 -7.84
N GLU A 199 -1.37 1.51 -7.72
CA GLU A 199 -0.42 0.48 -8.12
C GLU A 199 -0.56 0.16 -9.62
N SER A 200 -1.80 0.11 -10.10
CA SER A 200 -2.11 -0.05 -11.51
C SER A 200 -3.39 0.67 -11.90
N VAL A 201 -3.48 1.05 -13.17
CA VAL A 201 -4.67 1.62 -13.82
C VAL A 201 -4.85 0.90 -15.14
N ALA A 202 -5.95 0.18 -15.30
CA ALA A 202 -6.29 -0.50 -16.54
C ALA A 202 -7.53 0.12 -17.18
N VAL A 203 -7.50 0.28 -18.50
CA VAL A 203 -8.63 0.74 -19.30
C VAL A 203 -8.97 -0.38 -20.28
N GLU A 204 -10.10 -1.03 -20.02
CA GLU A 204 -10.63 -2.10 -20.84
C GLU A 204 -11.76 -1.55 -21.71
N LEU A 205 -11.59 -1.66 -23.03
CA LEU A 205 -12.66 -1.37 -23.98
C LEU A 205 -13.65 -2.54 -23.89
N ILE A 206 -14.94 -2.33 -23.72
CA ILE A 206 -15.94 -3.40 -23.77
C ILE A 206 -16.43 -3.47 -25.22
N ARG A 207 -15.79 -4.33 -26.02
CA ARG A 207 -16.23 -4.64 -27.38
C ARG A 207 -16.89 -6.01 -27.38
N ASP A 208 -18.04 -6.13 -28.04
CA ASP A 208 -18.65 -7.44 -28.26
C ASP A 208 -17.77 -8.25 -29.24
N PRO A 209 -17.19 -9.40 -28.83
CA PRO A 209 -16.27 -10.17 -29.66
C PRO A 209 -16.90 -10.70 -30.95
N THR A 210 -18.23 -10.78 -31.01
CA THR A 210 -18.97 -11.28 -32.18
C THR A 210 -19.27 -10.21 -33.23
N GLY A 211 -19.18 -8.92 -32.88
CA GLY A 211 -19.48 -7.81 -33.79
C GLY A 211 -18.29 -7.32 -34.63
N TYR A 212 -17.06 -7.62 -34.20
CA TYR A 212 -15.82 -7.16 -34.85
C TYR A 212 -14.77 -8.29 -34.87
N PRO A 213 -14.77 -9.18 -35.87
CA PRO A 213 -13.56 -9.95 -36.15
C PRO A 213 -12.47 -8.93 -36.52
N GLY A 214 -11.34 -8.96 -35.81
CA GLY A 214 -10.21 -8.10 -36.09
C GLY A 214 -9.87 -8.11 -37.57
N SER A 215 -9.29 -7.01 -38.06
CA SER A 215 -8.84 -6.76 -39.43
C SER A 215 -7.88 -7.85 -39.98
N ALA A 216 -8.38 -9.06 -40.18
CA ALA A 216 -7.74 -10.20 -40.80
C ALA A 216 -8.44 -10.46 -42.14
N SER A 217 -8.53 -9.42 -42.98
CA SER A 217 -8.44 -9.60 -44.42
C SER A 217 -6.92 -9.55 -44.73
N SER A 218 -6.24 -10.57 -45.22
CA SER A 218 -6.67 -11.51 -46.24
C SER A 218 -5.75 -12.75 -46.27
N GLY A 219 -6.33 -13.91 -46.56
CA GLY A 219 -5.64 -15.02 -47.23
C GLY A 219 -5.13 -16.15 -46.35
N GLY A 220 -5.73 -17.34 -46.50
CA GLY A 220 -5.10 -18.62 -46.16
C GLY A 220 -5.96 -19.52 -45.30
N GLU A 221 -6.87 -20.27 -45.92
CA GLU A 221 -7.51 -21.42 -45.30
C GLU A 221 -6.44 -22.48 -44.98
N GLY A 222 -6.18 -22.70 -43.69
CA GLY A 222 -5.34 -23.81 -43.23
C GLY A 222 -4.93 -23.67 -41.77
N SER A 223 -5.47 -24.53 -40.91
CA SER A 223 -5.12 -24.69 -39.47
C SER A 223 -5.67 -23.64 -38.48
N ALA A 224 -7.00 -23.52 -38.40
CA ALA A 224 -7.70 -22.48 -37.64
C ALA A 224 -7.84 -22.66 -36.11
N ALA A 225 -7.61 -23.84 -35.51
CA ALA A 225 -7.96 -24.03 -34.09
C ALA A 225 -6.94 -23.44 -33.09
N SER A 226 -5.64 -23.53 -33.37
CA SER A 226 -4.57 -23.01 -32.49
C SER A 226 -4.28 -21.53 -32.74
N GLN A 227 -4.42 -21.06 -33.99
CA GLN A 227 -4.15 -19.68 -34.37
C GLN A 227 -5.30 -18.72 -33.98
N GLN A 228 -6.55 -19.21 -33.96
CA GLN A 228 -7.70 -18.42 -33.52
C GLN A 228 -7.67 -18.15 -32.01
N GLN A 229 -7.03 -19.01 -31.21
CA GLN A 229 -6.87 -18.80 -29.77
C GLN A 229 -5.73 -17.82 -29.43
N GLN A 230 -4.68 -17.75 -30.26
CA GLN A 230 -3.65 -16.70 -30.18
C GLN A 230 -4.15 -15.35 -30.69
N ALA A 231 -4.84 -15.29 -31.82
CA ALA A 231 -5.43 -14.05 -32.35
C ALA A 231 -6.50 -13.46 -31.42
N ALA A 232 -7.29 -14.30 -30.74
CA ALA A 232 -8.24 -13.85 -29.73
C ALA A 232 -7.56 -13.32 -28.45
N ALA A 233 -6.38 -13.85 -28.09
CA ALA A 233 -5.58 -13.33 -26.98
C ALA A 233 -4.94 -11.97 -27.33
N GLU A 234 -4.39 -11.83 -28.54
CA GLU A 234 -3.84 -10.58 -29.06
C GLU A 234 -4.92 -9.49 -29.24
N ALA A 235 -6.14 -9.88 -29.65
CA ALA A 235 -7.29 -8.99 -29.71
C ALA A 235 -7.71 -8.50 -28.31
N ARG A 236 -7.66 -9.38 -27.30
CA ARG A 236 -7.90 -9.01 -25.89
C ARG A 236 -6.82 -8.10 -25.32
N GLU A 237 -5.56 -8.32 -25.67
CA GLU A 237 -4.46 -7.43 -25.30
C GLU A 237 -4.61 -6.05 -25.96
N SER A 238 -5.01 -6.02 -27.23
CA SER A 238 -5.35 -4.76 -27.92
C SER A 238 -6.56 -4.06 -27.29
N GLN A 239 -7.41 -4.76 -26.56
CA GLN A 239 -8.61 -4.23 -25.92
C GLN A 239 -8.33 -3.62 -24.53
N ILE A 240 -7.20 -3.94 -23.90
CA ILE A 240 -6.85 -3.50 -22.54
C ILE A 240 -5.56 -2.66 -22.58
N THR A 241 -5.64 -1.41 -22.16
CA THR A 241 -4.45 -0.59 -21.88
C THR A 241 -4.19 -0.61 -20.38
N GLU A 242 -3.13 -1.29 -19.92
CA GLU A 242 -2.73 -1.30 -18.50
C GLU A 242 -1.49 -0.43 -18.29
N TRP A 243 -1.58 0.51 -17.35
CA TRP A 243 -0.44 1.11 -16.70
C TRP A 243 -0.20 0.40 -15.37
N ARG A 244 1.04 -0.07 -15.16
CA ARG A 244 1.50 -0.60 -13.87
C ARG A 244 2.68 0.23 -13.39
N ARG A 245 2.66 0.57 -12.11
CA ARG A 245 3.75 1.29 -11.48
C ARG A 245 5.02 0.44 -11.48
N THR A 246 6.15 1.06 -11.84
CA THR A 246 7.49 0.49 -11.72
C THR A 246 8.34 1.45 -10.89
N GLU A 247 9.16 0.95 -9.96
CA GLU A 247 9.92 1.79 -9.01
C GLU A 247 10.82 2.85 -9.66
N ALA A 248 11.22 2.64 -10.92
CA ALA A 248 12.05 3.56 -11.67
C ALA A 248 11.30 4.74 -12.33
N GLN A 249 9.96 4.71 -12.40
CA GLN A 249 9.20 5.74 -13.11
C GLN A 249 8.84 6.94 -12.19
N PRO A 250 8.93 8.18 -12.71
CA PRO A 250 8.50 9.36 -11.97
C PRO A 250 6.98 9.38 -11.82
N ASP A 251 6.52 10.07 -10.76
CA ASP A 251 5.08 10.25 -10.57
C ASP A 251 4.50 11.28 -11.55
N MET A 252 3.27 11.02 -12.02
CA MET A 252 2.56 11.80 -13.02
C MET A 252 1.16 12.17 -12.51
N ASP A 253 0.58 13.24 -13.06
CA ASP A 253 -0.77 13.71 -12.68
C ASP A 253 -1.89 13.09 -13.53
N GLY A 254 -1.56 12.32 -14.58
CA GLY A 254 -2.55 11.68 -15.41
C GLY A 254 -1.98 10.82 -16.54
N PHE A 255 -2.88 10.21 -17.28
CA PHE A 255 -2.62 9.36 -18.45
C PHE A 255 -3.40 9.88 -19.66
N GLU A 256 -2.82 9.70 -20.84
CA GLU A 256 -3.45 9.99 -22.12
C GLU A 256 -3.35 8.75 -23.00
N ILE A 257 -4.50 8.28 -23.49
CA ILE A 257 -4.60 7.10 -24.35
C ILE A 257 -5.19 7.57 -25.67
N LYS A 258 -4.39 7.53 -26.73
CA LYS A 258 -4.83 7.84 -28.10
C LYS A 258 -4.98 6.54 -28.89
N ARG A 259 -6.14 6.34 -29.52
CA ARG A 259 -6.42 5.20 -30.40
C ARG A 259 -7.23 5.64 -31.61
N CYS A 260 -7.17 4.85 -32.68
CA CYS A 260 -8.02 5.02 -33.84
C CYS A 260 -9.40 4.36 -33.61
N GLY A 261 -10.44 4.99 -34.15
CA GLY A 261 -11.82 4.53 -34.05
C GLY A 261 -12.82 5.64 -34.29
N ASP A 262 -13.90 5.28 -34.98
CA ASP A 262 -15.05 6.11 -35.35
C ASP A 262 -16.35 5.68 -34.63
N VAL A 263 -16.32 4.53 -33.95
CA VAL A 263 -17.47 3.96 -33.23
C VAL A 263 -17.32 4.17 -31.73
N ASP A 264 -18.42 4.56 -31.10
CA ASP A 264 -18.53 4.67 -29.64
C ASP A 264 -18.39 3.29 -28.98
N VAL A 265 -17.50 3.19 -28.00
CA VAL A 265 -17.23 1.94 -27.28
C VAL A 265 -17.26 2.20 -25.79
N PRO A 266 -18.12 1.50 -25.02
CA PRO A 266 -18.12 1.60 -23.57
C PRO A 266 -16.79 1.12 -23.00
N LEU A 267 -16.28 1.82 -22.00
CA LEU A 267 -15.00 1.56 -21.34
C LEU A 267 -15.21 1.21 -19.88
N ARG A 268 -14.35 0.33 -19.37
CA ARG A 268 -14.21 0.02 -17.95
C ARG A 268 -12.83 0.44 -17.47
N ILE A 269 -12.80 1.45 -16.60
CA ILE A 269 -11.56 1.95 -15.99
C ILE A 269 -11.44 1.29 -14.61
N ILE A 270 -10.37 0.52 -14.41
CA ILE A 270 -10.08 -0.24 -13.20
C ILE A 270 -8.84 0.39 -12.55
N LEU A 271 -9.00 1.00 -11.39
CA LEU A 271 -7.92 1.60 -10.63
C LEU A 271 -7.63 0.77 -9.38
N THR A 272 -6.42 0.23 -9.27
CA THR A 272 -5.98 -0.52 -8.10
C THR A 272 -5.25 0.43 -7.15
N PRO A 273 -5.82 0.77 -5.98
CA PRO A 273 -5.17 1.68 -5.04
C PRO A 273 -3.89 1.06 -4.48
N ARG A 274 -2.88 1.89 -4.27
CA ARG A 274 -1.66 1.49 -3.59
C ARG A 274 -1.95 1.33 -2.10
N PRO A 275 -1.60 0.20 -1.47
CA PRO A 275 -1.75 0.03 -0.02
C PRO A 275 -0.69 0.86 0.71
N LEU A 276 -0.94 2.16 0.87
CA LEU A 276 -0.07 3.07 1.64
C LEU A 276 -0.09 2.75 3.15
N THR A 277 -1.09 2.00 3.59
CA THR A 277 -1.23 1.50 4.95
C THR A 277 -1.46 0.00 4.87
N ASN A 278 -0.98 -0.75 5.88
CA ASN A 278 -1.24 -2.20 6.03
C ASN A 278 -2.72 -2.46 6.42
N ARG A 279 -3.65 -1.85 5.69
CA ARG A 279 -5.09 -2.03 5.83
C ARG A 279 -5.53 -3.11 4.86
N PHE A 280 -6.24 -4.07 5.39
CA PHE A 280 -6.80 -5.18 4.65
C PHE A 280 -8.31 -5.07 4.69
N ARG A 281 -8.93 -5.51 3.60
CA ARG A 281 -10.36 -5.77 3.55
C ARG A 281 -10.61 -7.10 4.27
N LEU A 282 -11.66 -7.13 5.09
CA LEU A 282 -12.06 -8.38 5.74
C LEU A 282 -12.85 -9.27 4.79
N SER A 283 -12.63 -10.58 4.89
CA SER A 283 -13.58 -11.54 4.33
C SER A 283 -14.97 -11.34 4.95
N VAL A 284 -16.02 -11.61 4.18
CA VAL A 284 -17.42 -11.46 4.62
C VAL A 284 -17.69 -12.27 5.88
N GLU A 285 -17.11 -13.47 5.98
CA GLU A 285 -17.27 -14.35 7.13
C GLU A 285 -16.62 -13.77 8.40
N LEU A 286 -15.38 -13.28 8.29
CA LEU A 286 -14.68 -12.64 9.40
C LEU A 286 -15.39 -11.36 9.84
N ALA A 287 -15.89 -10.55 8.89
CA ALA A 287 -16.63 -9.33 9.19
C ALA A 287 -17.92 -9.62 9.99
N ARG A 288 -18.62 -10.71 9.68
CA ARG A 288 -19.81 -11.16 10.45
C ARG A 288 -19.44 -11.57 11.87
N VAL A 289 -18.40 -12.40 12.02
CA VAL A 289 -17.98 -12.88 13.36
C VAL A 289 -17.55 -11.71 14.25
N LEU A 290 -16.82 -10.74 13.68
CA LEU A 290 -16.38 -9.56 14.42
C LEU A 290 -17.51 -8.52 14.65
N GLY A 291 -18.72 -8.76 14.16
CA GLY A 291 -19.88 -7.88 14.37
C GLY A 291 -19.88 -6.61 13.52
N PHE A 292 -19.10 -6.56 12.43
CA PHE A 292 -19.12 -5.44 11.47
C PHE A 292 -20.19 -5.61 10.37
N LEU A 293 -20.81 -6.79 10.31
CA LEU A 293 -21.89 -7.09 9.38
C LEU A 293 -23.02 -7.79 10.12
N ASP A 294 -24.25 -7.35 9.91
CA ASP A 294 -25.42 -7.94 10.55
C ASP A 294 -25.59 -9.41 10.13
N ALA A 295 -25.88 -10.28 11.12
CA ALA A 295 -26.04 -11.73 10.93
C ALA A 295 -27.29 -12.07 10.10
N THR A 296 -28.29 -11.20 10.13
CA THR A 296 -29.50 -11.26 9.32
C THR A 296 -29.37 -10.28 8.18
N GLY A 297 -29.33 -10.76 6.94
CA GLY A 297 -29.48 -9.94 5.73
C GLY A 297 -30.89 -9.31 5.60
N SER A 298 -31.49 -8.88 6.70
CA SER A 298 -32.81 -8.25 6.80
C SER A 298 -32.74 -6.72 6.81
N GLY A 299 -31.56 -6.13 6.54
CA GLY A 299 -31.49 -4.75 6.07
C GLY A 299 -32.25 -4.69 4.74
N GLY A 300 -33.33 -3.91 4.69
CA GLY A 300 -34.33 -3.92 3.63
C GLY A 300 -33.75 -3.99 2.21
N SER A 301 -34.48 -4.68 1.35
CA SER A 301 -34.22 -4.94 -0.08
C SER A 301 -33.84 -3.72 -0.93
N ASP A 302 -33.92 -2.51 -0.37
CA ASP A 302 -33.84 -1.25 -1.10
C ASP A 302 -32.54 -0.47 -0.81
N ALA A 303 -31.67 -0.98 0.09
CA ALA A 303 -30.32 -0.46 0.24
C ALA A 303 -29.40 -1.16 -0.78
N ALA A 304 -29.09 -0.48 -1.88
CA ALA A 304 -28.40 -0.95 -3.09
C ALA A 304 -26.93 -1.46 -2.94
N GLY A 305 -26.62 -2.20 -1.88
CA GLY A 305 -25.34 -2.85 -1.66
C GLY A 305 -25.50 -4.10 -0.82
N GLY A 306 -25.47 -5.27 -1.46
CA GLY A 306 -25.54 -6.56 -0.76
C GLY A 306 -24.43 -6.74 0.29
N PRO A 307 -24.51 -7.80 1.13
CA PRO A 307 -23.63 -8.02 2.28
C PRO A 307 -22.14 -8.07 1.92
N ALA A 308 -21.81 -8.49 0.69
CA ALA A 308 -20.44 -8.51 0.18
C ALA A 308 -19.85 -7.10 -0.01
N LYS A 309 -20.64 -6.13 -0.48
CA LYS A 309 -20.21 -4.75 -0.70
C LYS A 309 -20.01 -4.01 0.62
N GLN A 310 -20.83 -4.33 1.63
CA GLN A 310 -20.74 -3.74 2.96
C GLN A 310 -19.55 -4.28 3.75
N ALA A 311 -19.27 -5.59 3.70
CA ALA A 311 -18.04 -6.16 4.25
C ALA A 311 -16.79 -5.63 3.53
N SER A 312 -16.89 -5.37 2.23
CA SER A 312 -15.78 -4.84 1.43
C SER A 312 -15.35 -3.43 1.84
N ALA A 313 -16.30 -2.63 2.34
CA ALA A 313 -16.03 -1.28 2.81
C ALA A 313 -15.21 -1.23 4.12
N VAL A 314 -15.20 -2.32 4.90
CA VAL A 314 -14.51 -2.37 6.19
C VAL A 314 -13.04 -2.72 5.97
N THR A 315 -12.18 -1.69 6.06
CA THR A 315 -10.73 -1.83 5.94
C THR A 315 -10.04 -1.55 7.27
N MET A 316 -9.20 -2.48 7.73
CA MET A 316 -8.55 -2.40 9.03
C MET A 316 -7.16 -3.01 9.02
N THR A 317 -6.32 -2.60 9.97
CA THR A 317 -4.97 -3.17 10.09
C THR A 317 -5.04 -4.55 10.71
N GLN A 318 -4.06 -5.41 10.42
CA GLN A 318 -3.99 -6.73 11.02
C GLN A 318 -4.01 -6.67 12.57
N LEU A 319 -3.38 -5.65 13.17
CA LEU A 319 -3.43 -5.44 14.62
C LEU A 319 -4.84 -5.10 15.13
N GLN A 320 -5.59 -4.28 14.39
CA GLN A 320 -6.99 -3.99 14.72
C GLN A 320 -7.84 -5.27 14.65
N VAL A 321 -7.64 -6.09 13.61
CA VAL A 321 -8.33 -7.39 13.48
C VAL A 321 -8.03 -8.30 14.66
N ILE A 322 -6.76 -8.43 15.05
CA ILE A 322 -6.36 -9.23 16.21
C ILE A 322 -6.98 -8.69 17.50
N THR A 323 -7.02 -7.37 17.68
CA THR A 323 -7.64 -6.72 18.83
C THR A 323 -9.13 -7.04 18.91
N HIS A 324 -9.87 -6.92 17.81
CA HIS A 324 -11.30 -7.25 17.75
C HIS A 324 -11.56 -8.74 17.95
N LEU A 325 -10.74 -9.60 17.35
CA LEU A 325 -10.82 -11.04 17.56
C LEU A 325 -10.58 -11.42 19.03
N TRP A 326 -9.62 -10.77 19.68
CA TRP A 326 -9.35 -11.00 21.09
C TRP A 326 -10.49 -10.50 22.00
N GLN A 327 -11.12 -9.36 21.66
CA GLN A 327 -12.34 -8.91 22.34
C GLN A 327 -13.47 -9.94 22.19
N TYR A 328 -13.66 -10.49 20.98
CA TYR A 328 -14.64 -11.55 20.73
C TYR A 328 -14.35 -12.79 21.60
N ILE A 329 -13.12 -13.28 21.60
CA ILE A 329 -12.69 -14.44 22.41
C ILE A 329 -12.96 -14.24 23.90
N ARG A 330 -12.67 -13.03 24.41
CA ARG A 330 -12.92 -12.67 25.80
C ARG A 330 -14.41 -12.63 26.13
N ASN A 331 -15.22 -12.00 25.27
CA ASN A 331 -16.66 -11.87 25.48
C ASN A 331 -17.35 -13.24 25.46
N HIS A 332 -16.85 -14.19 24.67
CA HIS A 332 -17.38 -15.53 24.54
C HIS A 332 -16.68 -16.56 25.46
N ASN A 333 -15.77 -16.15 26.33
CA ASN A 333 -15.00 -17.01 27.24
C ASN A 333 -14.36 -18.23 26.54
N LEU A 334 -13.78 -18.02 25.36
CA LEU A 334 -13.23 -19.09 24.51
C LEU A 334 -11.79 -19.50 24.87
N GLN A 335 -11.22 -18.92 25.92
CA GLN A 335 -9.87 -19.22 26.38
C GLN A 335 -9.88 -20.48 27.26
N SER A 336 -8.90 -21.37 27.06
CA SER A 336 -8.79 -22.57 27.90
C SER A 336 -8.40 -22.18 29.33
N PRO A 337 -9.05 -22.75 30.37
CA PRO A 337 -8.67 -22.53 31.76
C PRO A 337 -7.33 -23.20 32.12
N VAL A 338 -6.89 -24.18 31.33
CA VAL A 338 -5.65 -24.95 31.58
C VAL A 338 -4.43 -24.28 30.94
N ASP A 339 -4.60 -23.68 29.76
CA ASP A 339 -3.53 -23.01 29.03
C ASP A 339 -4.04 -21.67 28.49
N PRO A 340 -3.59 -20.53 29.04
CA PRO A 340 -4.02 -19.21 28.58
C PRO A 340 -3.56 -18.89 27.15
N GLN A 341 -2.61 -19.64 26.59
CA GLN A 341 -2.19 -19.46 25.19
C GLN A 341 -3.10 -20.19 24.20
N ARG A 342 -4.00 -21.06 24.67
CA ARG A 342 -4.92 -21.83 23.82
C ARG A 342 -6.33 -21.25 23.82
N VAL A 343 -6.91 -21.25 22.63
CA VAL A 343 -8.28 -20.81 22.36
C VAL A 343 -9.04 -21.97 21.75
N VAL A 344 -10.19 -22.30 22.35
CA VAL A 344 -11.14 -23.29 21.82
C VAL A 344 -12.20 -22.51 21.06
N GLY A 345 -12.20 -22.62 19.73
CA GLY A 345 -13.14 -21.87 18.90
C GLY A 345 -14.59 -22.31 19.16
N ASP A 346 -15.55 -21.39 19.03
CA ASP A 346 -16.97 -21.72 18.93
C ASP A 346 -17.32 -22.18 17.51
N ALA A 347 -18.56 -22.62 17.27
CA ALA A 347 -18.96 -23.17 15.96
C ALA A 347 -18.72 -22.20 14.79
N THR A 348 -18.87 -20.89 15.02
CA THR A 348 -18.66 -19.86 14.00
C THR A 348 -17.16 -19.67 13.71
N LEU A 349 -16.33 -19.56 14.74
CA LEU A 349 -14.88 -19.39 14.58
C LEU A 349 -14.20 -20.67 14.05
N GLN A 350 -14.70 -21.85 14.43
CA GLN A 350 -14.24 -23.12 13.87
C GLN A 350 -14.54 -23.21 12.38
N LYS A 351 -15.72 -22.75 11.94
CA LYS A 351 -16.06 -22.70 10.52
C LYS A 351 -15.18 -21.72 9.76
N LEU A 352 -14.88 -20.56 10.36
CA LEU A 352 -14.02 -19.54 9.75
C LEU A 352 -12.56 -20.01 9.63
N LEU A 353 -11.96 -20.43 10.74
CA LEU A 353 -10.52 -20.75 10.81
C LEU A 353 -10.19 -22.19 10.44
N GLY A 354 -11.20 -23.06 10.28
CA GLY A 354 -11.03 -24.48 9.96
C GLY A 354 -10.36 -25.31 11.08
N ALA A 355 -10.23 -24.77 12.29
CA ALA A 355 -9.56 -25.42 13.41
C ALA A 355 -10.40 -25.36 14.70
N LYS A 356 -10.52 -26.51 15.38
CA LYS A 356 -11.24 -26.63 16.66
C LYS A 356 -10.54 -25.86 17.79
N GLU A 357 -9.22 -26.00 17.85
CA GLU A 357 -8.37 -25.39 18.87
C GLU A 357 -7.12 -24.85 18.22
N TRP A 358 -6.64 -23.71 18.69
CA TRP A 358 -5.43 -23.08 18.18
C TRP A 358 -4.71 -22.26 19.26
N SER A 359 -3.45 -21.94 19.00
CA SER A 359 -2.60 -21.18 19.91
C SER A 359 -2.51 -19.73 19.46
N PHE A 360 -2.67 -18.79 20.41
CA PHE A 360 -2.83 -17.37 20.11
C PHE A 360 -1.68 -16.73 19.31
N PRO A 361 -0.39 -17.05 19.55
CA PRO A 361 0.71 -16.56 18.71
C PRO A 361 0.56 -16.89 17.21
N PHE A 362 -0.09 -18.00 16.87
CA PHE A 362 -0.28 -18.45 15.48
C PHE A 362 -1.53 -17.85 14.81
N VAL A 363 -2.32 -17.05 15.53
CA VAL A 363 -3.54 -16.42 14.98
C VAL A 363 -3.25 -15.56 13.76
N SER A 364 -2.06 -14.94 13.73
CA SER A 364 -1.61 -14.11 12.62
C SER A 364 -1.49 -14.90 11.31
N HIS A 365 -1.18 -16.20 11.38
CA HIS A 365 -1.13 -17.09 10.22
C HIS A 365 -2.53 -17.53 9.79
N LEU A 366 -3.38 -17.88 10.76
CA LEU A 366 -4.78 -18.28 10.53
C LEU A 366 -5.62 -17.14 9.95
N LEU A 367 -5.30 -15.88 10.25
CA LEU A 367 -6.02 -14.72 9.72
C LEU A 367 -5.65 -14.37 8.27
N ARG A 368 -4.46 -14.73 7.76
CA ARG A 368 -4.00 -14.30 6.42
C ARG A 368 -4.99 -14.59 5.29
N PRO A 369 -5.65 -15.77 5.21
CA PRO A 369 -6.62 -16.06 4.16
C PRO A 369 -7.85 -15.15 4.19
N HIS A 370 -8.16 -14.57 5.35
CA HIS A 370 -9.32 -13.70 5.56
C HIS A 370 -8.99 -12.20 5.43
N LEU A 371 -7.71 -11.86 5.24
CA LEU A 371 -7.22 -10.51 5.02
C LEU A 371 -6.97 -10.31 3.53
N LEU A 372 -7.94 -9.73 2.85
CA LEU A 372 -7.92 -9.51 1.41
C LEU A 372 -7.31 -8.16 1.07
N PRO A 373 -6.70 -8.02 -0.13
CA PRO A 373 -6.31 -6.70 -0.64
C PRO A 373 -7.53 -5.78 -0.79
N PRO A 374 -7.31 -4.45 -0.79
CA PRO A 374 -8.39 -3.49 -1.04
C PRO A 374 -9.03 -3.72 -2.41
N GLU A 375 -10.33 -3.46 -2.50
CA GLU A 375 -11.06 -3.60 -3.76
C GLU A 375 -10.59 -2.56 -4.78
N PRO A 376 -10.40 -2.93 -6.06
CA PRO A 376 -10.15 -1.95 -7.10
C PRO A 376 -11.38 -1.07 -7.31
N ILE A 377 -11.13 0.19 -7.68
CA ILE A 377 -12.18 1.14 -8.04
C ILE A 377 -12.50 0.90 -9.52
N VAL A 378 -13.74 0.52 -9.82
CA VAL A 378 -14.22 0.28 -11.18
C VAL A 378 -15.16 1.40 -11.58
N ILE A 379 -14.88 2.03 -12.73
CA ILE A 379 -15.70 3.10 -13.31
C ILE A 379 -16.12 2.65 -14.71
N GLU A 380 -17.42 2.60 -14.94
CA GLU A 380 -18.00 2.41 -16.27
C GLU A 380 -18.13 3.79 -16.93
N TYR A 381 -17.54 3.95 -18.10
CA TYR A 381 -17.48 5.22 -18.85
C TYR A 381 -17.95 4.96 -20.28
N THR A 382 -18.91 5.74 -20.76
CA THR A 382 -19.48 5.63 -22.12
C THR A 382 -19.18 6.88 -22.91
#